data_AF-A0A1J1JED0-F1
#
_entry.id   AF-A0A1J1JED0-F1
#
_cell.length_a   1.000
_cell.length_b   1.000
_cell.length_c   1.000
_cell.angle_alpha   90.00
_cell.angle_beta   90.00
_cell.angle_gamma   90.00
#
_symmetry.space_group_name_H-M   'P 1'
#
loop_
_entity.id
_entity.type
_entity.pdbx_description
1 polymer ?
#
loop_
_entity_poly.entity_id
_entity_poly.type
_entity_poly.pdbx_seq_one_letter_code
_entity_poly.pdbx_strand_id
1 'polypeptide(L)'
;MKIIQRYCLLFLDILKYLGSGFTNPRVNQLMRRTLPIFLFILVVIGLWGSSLVHGEKLSFGRPVLTEPVPTSQQQIIRNINGNNPITTMEKKWELDYETYFGRNLTDSKLQASDIAKILTEISQKTQTKHAVLWVVPEPQGLVLALITPGKEPLGLIQPNVQTETLKAEAINLFQEITNPRNLQNQSYLASAQRLYDLIIRPVEAQLKAENIQTILFCLGNGLRTLPLAVLHDGEKFLIEKYALTRIPAFNLMNLNYESVKDALVLAMGASEFKNQNPLPAVPFELSTIVNSDGMNGVIFPMGNRDNSGQWQGKSFLNQGFTVDNLRRLLSLSPYRIVHLATHAEFKPGTPGNSYIQFWNEQLKLDQMGQFNWKNPQIELLVLSACKTAVGDTEAELGFAGLAFQSGVKTALASLWYVSDTGTLALMTEFYQQLKTASTKAQALQQTQIQMLKGNIRLQRGELLSSRGELTLPPEIAAQENYNLSHPYYWAAFTLIGSPW
;
A
#
# COMPACT_ATOMS: atom_id res chain seq x y z
N MET A 1 -47.65 18.75 20.95
CA MET A 1 -48.56 18.88 22.12
C MET A 1 -48.65 17.63 23.00
N LYS A 2 -48.87 16.41 22.46
CA LYS A 2 -48.99 15.17 23.28
C LYS A 2 -47.72 14.75 24.05
N ILE A 3 -46.53 15.11 23.58
CA ILE A 3 -45.24 14.78 24.24
C ILE A 3 -45.03 15.65 25.49
N ILE A 4 -45.33 16.96 25.41
CA ILE A 4 -45.20 17.91 26.53
C ILE A 4 -46.17 17.54 27.66
N GLN A 5 -47.39 17.11 27.33
CA GLN A 5 -48.37 16.62 28.31
C GLN A 5 -47.88 15.37 29.07
N ARG A 6 -47.12 14.49 28.39
CA ARG A 6 -46.54 13.28 29.00
C ARG A 6 -45.39 13.59 29.98
N TYR A 7 -44.56 14.58 29.66
CA TYR A 7 -43.49 15.02 30.56
C TYR A 7 -44.01 15.82 31.77
N CYS A 8 -45.07 16.62 31.61
CA CYS A 8 -45.72 17.30 32.74
C CYS A 8 -46.36 16.32 33.74
N LEU A 9 -46.98 15.23 33.26
CA LEU A 9 -47.57 14.21 34.11
C LEU A 9 -46.49 13.41 34.88
N LEU A 10 -45.41 13.04 34.21
CA LEU A 10 -44.27 12.35 34.84
C LEU A 10 -43.61 13.20 35.94
N PHE A 11 -43.53 14.52 35.73
CA PHE A 11 -42.97 15.47 36.70
C PHE A 11 -43.90 15.69 37.92
N LEU A 12 -45.22 15.70 37.70
CA LEU A 12 -46.20 15.78 38.79
C LEU A 12 -46.22 14.51 39.66
N ASP A 13 -45.96 13.34 39.08
CA ASP A 13 -45.83 12.08 39.83
C ASP A 13 -44.55 12.03 40.66
N ILE A 14 -43.43 12.58 40.16
CA ILE A 14 -42.18 12.73 40.92
C ILE A 14 -42.37 13.69 42.11
N LEU A 15 -43.14 14.77 41.94
CA LEU A 15 -43.43 15.71 43.03
C LEU A 15 -44.35 15.12 44.10
N LYS A 16 -45.30 14.23 43.74
CA LYS A 16 -46.10 13.47 44.72
C LYS A 16 -45.23 12.50 45.53
N TYR A 17 -44.23 11.88 44.91
CA TYR A 17 -43.32 10.93 45.57
C TYR A 17 -42.34 11.61 46.53
N LEU A 18 -42.05 12.90 46.34
CA LEU A 18 -41.17 13.70 47.20
C LEU A 18 -41.93 14.41 48.35
N GLY A 19 -43.25 14.22 48.45
CA GLY A 19 -44.16 14.95 49.34
C GLY A 19 -44.18 14.52 50.81
N SER A 20 -43.39 13.54 51.25
CA SER A 20 -43.42 13.05 52.64
C SER A 20 -42.22 13.45 53.51
N GLY A 21 -41.45 14.49 53.15
CA GLY A 21 -40.16 14.71 53.81
C GLY A 21 -39.56 16.11 53.85
N PHE A 22 -40.34 17.21 53.81
CA PHE A 22 -39.75 18.54 54.00
C PHE A 22 -40.64 19.52 54.79
N THR A 23 -40.48 19.54 56.12
CA THR A 23 -40.97 20.59 57.03
C THR A 23 -39.94 21.70 57.26
N ASN A 24 -39.06 21.97 56.28
CA ASN A 24 -38.01 22.98 56.41
C ASN A 24 -38.31 24.23 55.54
N PRO A 25 -38.61 25.40 56.13
CA PRO A 25 -39.03 26.60 55.41
C PRO A 25 -37.95 27.17 54.47
N ARG A 26 -36.67 26.85 54.67
CA ARG A 26 -35.57 27.30 53.78
C ARG A 26 -35.55 26.57 52.42
N VAL A 27 -35.99 25.31 52.37
CA VAL A 27 -36.03 24.52 51.11
C VAL A 27 -37.17 24.99 50.21
N ASN A 28 -38.29 25.40 50.80
CA ASN A 28 -39.47 25.88 50.08
C ASN A 28 -39.22 27.26 49.41
N GLN A 29 -38.41 28.11 50.05
CA GLN A 29 -38.00 29.40 49.50
C GLN A 29 -36.98 29.27 48.35
N LEU A 30 -36.11 28.27 48.42
CA LEU A 30 -35.14 27.98 47.36
C LEU A 30 -35.82 27.39 46.12
N MET A 31 -36.77 26.45 46.29
CA MET A 31 -37.54 25.90 45.16
C MET A 31 -38.41 26.94 44.45
N ARG A 32 -39.05 27.88 45.16
CA ARG A 32 -39.82 28.97 44.52
C ARG A 32 -38.96 29.90 43.65
N ARG A 33 -37.66 30.02 43.93
CA ARG A 33 -36.73 30.86 43.14
C ARG A 33 -36.13 30.14 41.93
N THR A 34 -35.89 28.84 42.03
CA THR A 34 -35.19 28.08 40.97
C THR A 34 -36.14 27.44 39.95
N LEU A 35 -37.37 27.12 40.35
CA LEU A 35 -38.36 26.47 39.47
C LEU A 35 -38.76 27.30 38.22
N PRO A 36 -38.94 28.65 38.29
CA PRO A 36 -39.23 29.45 37.11
C PRO A 36 -38.06 29.48 36.11
N ILE A 37 -36.83 29.44 36.61
CA ILE A 37 -35.60 29.45 35.80
C ILE A 37 -35.46 28.11 35.06
N PHE A 38 -35.75 27.00 35.73
CA PHE A 38 -35.67 25.67 35.12
C PHE A 38 -36.75 25.43 34.06
N LEU A 39 -37.97 25.93 34.30
CA LEU A 39 -39.06 25.93 33.31
C LEU A 39 -38.76 26.83 32.11
N PHE A 40 -38.12 27.98 32.32
CA PHE A 40 -37.69 28.88 31.25
C PHE A 40 -36.61 28.22 30.36
N ILE A 41 -35.64 27.53 30.96
CA ILE A 41 -34.60 26.80 30.23
C ILE A 41 -35.19 25.66 29.39
N LEU A 42 -36.17 24.91 29.91
CA LEU A 42 -36.86 23.85 29.15
C LEU A 42 -37.70 24.39 27.98
N VAL A 43 -38.32 25.57 28.13
CA VAL A 43 -39.04 26.25 27.04
C VAL A 43 -38.06 26.78 25.99
N VAL A 44 -36.90 27.32 26.39
CA VAL A 44 -35.85 27.79 25.46
C VAL A 44 -35.23 26.62 24.68
N ILE A 45 -34.98 25.48 25.32
CA ILE A 45 -34.46 24.28 24.64
C ILE A 45 -35.51 23.65 23.72
N GLY A 46 -36.79 23.65 24.13
CA GLY A 46 -37.91 23.17 23.31
C GLY A 46 -38.23 24.03 22.08
N LEU A 47 -37.97 25.34 22.14
CA LEU A 47 -38.15 26.27 21.02
C LEU A 47 -36.99 26.26 20.01
N TRP A 48 -35.79 25.79 20.41
CA TRP A 48 -34.64 25.62 19.52
C TRP A 48 -34.63 24.28 18.75
N GLY A 49 -35.47 23.32 19.15
CA GLY A 49 -35.54 21.99 18.54
C GLY A 49 -36.36 21.86 17.25
N SER A 50 -36.95 22.94 16.73
CA SER A 50 -37.90 22.86 15.60
C SER A 50 -37.66 23.86 14.47
N SER A 51 -36.44 24.39 14.32
CA SER A 51 -36.12 25.34 13.25
C SER A 51 -34.72 25.11 12.66
N LEU A 52 -34.46 23.92 12.11
CA LEU A 52 -33.29 23.63 11.26
C LEU A 52 -33.62 22.54 10.23
N VAL A 53 -34.66 22.78 9.42
CA VAL A 53 -34.81 22.21 8.08
C VAL A 53 -35.36 23.33 7.20
N HIS A 54 -34.63 23.68 6.14
CA HIS A 54 -34.82 24.75 5.15
C HIS A 54 -34.05 26.07 5.38
N GLY A 55 -33.04 26.27 4.53
CA GLY A 55 -32.94 27.45 3.67
C GLY A 55 -32.34 28.74 4.24
N GLU A 56 -31.09 29.01 3.83
CA GLU A 56 -30.48 30.33 3.63
C GLU A 56 -30.30 31.28 4.84
N LYS A 57 -29.03 31.53 5.19
CA LYS A 57 -28.60 32.77 5.83
C LYS A 57 -27.47 33.42 5.02
N LEU A 58 -27.81 34.56 4.43
CA LEU A 58 -26.89 35.63 4.09
C LEU A 58 -26.07 36.03 5.33
N SER A 59 -24.75 36.06 5.18
CA SER A 59 -23.79 36.58 6.16
C SER A 59 -23.03 37.75 5.53
N PHE A 60 -23.15 38.94 6.13
CA PHE A 60 -22.25 40.06 5.87
C PHE A 60 -20.94 39.82 6.63
N GLY A 61 -19.93 39.28 5.93
CA GLY A 61 -18.54 39.23 6.38
C GLY A 61 -17.75 40.44 5.84
N ARG A 62 -16.74 40.89 6.60
CA ARG A 62 -15.67 41.78 6.09
C ARG A 62 -15.07 41.16 4.81
N PRO A 63 -14.62 41.95 3.81
CA PRO A 63 -14.14 41.41 2.55
C PRO A 63 -12.84 40.66 2.77
N VAL A 64 -12.95 39.36 3.00
CA VAL A 64 -11.91 38.41 2.60
C VAL A 64 -11.99 38.41 1.09
N LEU A 65 -10.91 38.83 0.42
CA LEU A 65 -10.74 38.60 -1.00
C LEU A 65 -10.71 37.07 -1.18
N THR A 66 -11.89 36.47 -1.37
CA THR A 66 -12.01 35.13 -1.89
C THR A 66 -11.52 35.20 -3.31
N GLU A 67 -10.28 34.79 -3.54
CA GLU A 67 -9.88 34.43 -4.88
C GLU A 67 -10.89 33.41 -5.41
N PRO A 68 -11.44 33.62 -6.62
CA PRO A 68 -12.35 32.67 -7.21
C PRO A 68 -11.65 31.32 -7.31
N VAL A 69 -12.36 30.26 -6.90
CA VAL A 69 -12.02 28.87 -7.25
C VAL A 69 -11.66 28.86 -8.73
N PRO A 70 -10.46 28.42 -9.16
CA PRO A 70 -10.09 28.50 -10.55
C PRO A 70 -11.07 27.66 -11.38
N THR A 71 -11.82 28.38 -12.21
CA THR A 71 -12.64 27.90 -13.32
C THR A 71 -11.87 26.83 -14.10
N SER A 72 -12.49 25.65 -14.30
CA SER A 72 -12.09 24.57 -15.20
C SER A 72 -10.59 24.51 -15.51
N GLN A 73 -9.84 23.69 -14.76
CA GLN A 73 -8.48 23.29 -15.14
C GLN A 73 -8.49 22.92 -16.62
N GLN A 74 -7.90 23.76 -17.48
CA GLN A 74 -7.75 23.46 -18.90
C GLN A 74 -6.73 22.32 -19.02
N GLN A 75 -7.19 21.09 -18.81
CA GLN A 75 -6.48 19.90 -19.22
C GLN A 75 -6.36 19.99 -20.74
N ILE A 76 -5.14 20.13 -21.24
CA ILE A 76 -4.92 20.01 -22.66
C ILE A 76 -4.89 18.51 -22.95
N ILE A 77 -6.07 17.97 -23.29
CA ILE A 77 -6.16 16.64 -23.89
C ILE A 77 -5.53 16.76 -25.27
N ARG A 78 -4.24 16.50 -25.36
CA ARG A 78 -3.63 16.20 -26.65
C ARG A 78 -3.83 14.71 -26.84
N ASN A 79 -4.64 14.33 -27.82
CA ASN A 79 -4.40 13.04 -28.44
C ASN A 79 -2.92 13.04 -28.82
N ILE A 80 -2.12 12.23 -28.13
CA ILE A 80 -0.75 11.94 -28.52
C ILE A 80 -0.90 11.00 -29.73
N ASN A 81 -1.44 11.54 -30.81
CA ASN A 81 -1.56 10.87 -32.09
C ASN A 81 -0.16 10.89 -32.70
N GLY A 82 0.54 9.77 -32.54
CA GLY A 82 1.88 9.57 -33.07
C GLY A 82 2.76 8.81 -32.09
N ASN A 83 3.43 7.77 -32.58
CA ASN A 83 4.32 6.83 -31.91
C ASN A 83 5.52 7.43 -31.13
N ASN A 84 5.56 8.73 -30.85
CA ASN A 84 6.80 9.43 -30.46
C ASN A 84 6.94 9.70 -28.95
N PRO A 85 5.95 10.24 -28.21
CA PRO A 85 6.21 10.68 -26.82
C PRO A 85 6.44 9.55 -25.84
N ILE A 86 5.62 8.49 -25.88
CA ILE A 86 5.78 7.33 -24.98
C ILE A 86 7.08 6.59 -25.30
N THR A 87 7.37 6.35 -26.58
CA THR A 87 8.63 5.74 -27.01
C THR A 87 9.85 6.57 -26.58
N THR A 88 9.75 7.91 -26.62
CA THR A 88 10.82 8.80 -26.15
C THR A 88 10.97 8.74 -24.62
N MET A 89 9.86 8.72 -23.88
CA MET A 89 9.88 8.58 -22.41
C MET A 89 10.48 7.23 -21.98
N GLU A 90 10.07 6.13 -22.60
CA GLU A 90 10.62 4.79 -22.35
C GLU A 90 12.14 4.76 -22.57
N LYS A 91 12.62 5.32 -23.70
CA LYS A 91 14.07 5.40 -23.98
C LYS A 91 14.83 6.27 -22.99
N LYS A 92 14.25 7.40 -22.57
CA LYS A 92 14.88 8.28 -21.57
C LYS A 92 15.05 7.53 -20.24
N TRP A 93 14.03 6.79 -19.82
CA TRP A 93 14.08 6.06 -18.56
C TRP A 93 15.00 4.85 -18.63
N GLU A 94 14.99 4.12 -19.74
CA GLU A 94 15.99 3.09 -20.01
C GLU A 94 17.40 3.66 -19.82
N LEU A 95 17.71 4.81 -20.41
CA LEU A 95 19.00 5.48 -20.25
C LEU A 95 19.29 5.91 -18.80
N ASP A 96 18.29 6.42 -18.05
CA ASP A 96 18.45 6.78 -16.63
C ASP A 96 18.88 5.55 -15.82
N TYR A 97 18.23 4.40 -16.03
CA TYR A 97 18.58 3.15 -15.34
C TYR A 97 19.92 2.56 -15.84
N GLU A 98 20.19 2.58 -17.14
CA GLU A 98 21.48 2.15 -17.71
C GLU A 98 22.65 2.95 -17.13
N THR A 99 22.47 4.27 -16.97
CA THR A 99 23.45 5.17 -16.37
C THR A 99 23.66 4.84 -14.90
N TYR A 100 22.56 4.66 -14.14
CA TYR A 100 22.62 4.33 -12.72
C TYR A 100 23.30 2.98 -12.45
N PHE A 101 23.04 1.97 -13.29
CA PHE A 101 23.60 0.62 -13.14
C PHE A 101 24.91 0.40 -13.92
N GLY A 102 25.33 1.34 -14.76
CA GLY A 102 26.58 1.28 -15.52
C GLY A 102 26.65 0.16 -16.57
N ARG A 103 25.52 -0.25 -17.14
CA ARG A 103 25.45 -1.31 -18.16
C ARG A 103 24.25 -1.11 -19.10
N ASN A 104 24.30 -1.67 -20.30
CA ASN A 104 23.12 -1.76 -21.16
C ASN A 104 22.11 -2.73 -20.54
N LEU A 105 20.83 -2.34 -20.52
CA LEU A 105 19.77 -3.10 -19.86
C LEU A 105 18.90 -3.89 -20.84
N THR A 106 18.65 -3.35 -22.04
CA THR A 106 17.83 -3.97 -23.07
C THR A 106 18.17 -3.41 -24.45
N ASP A 107 17.81 -4.16 -25.49
CA ASP A 107 17.80 -3.68 -26.88
C ASP A 107 16.37 -3.52 -27.42
N SER A 108 15.37 -3.68 -26.55
CA SER A 108 13.94 -3.68 -26.89
C SER A 108 13.49 -2.31 -27.40
N LYS A 109 12.70 -2.30 -28.49
CA LYS A 109 12.22 -1.08 -29.16
C LYS A 109 10.71 -1.06 -29.34
N LEU A 110 9.97 -1.49 -28.31
CA LEU A 110 8.51 -1.52 -28.37
C LEU A 110 7.96 -0.12 -28.63
N GLN A 111 7.00 -0.04 -29.53
CA GLN A 111 6.17 1.14 -29.75
C GLN A 111 4.90 1.04 -28.90
N ALA A 112 4.19 2.15 -28.78
CA ALA A 112 2.94 2.20 -28.03
C ALA A 112 1.89 1.18 -28.51
N SER A 113 1.80 0.94 -29.83
CA SER A 113 0.94 -0.09 -30.42
C SER A 113 1.32 -1.51 -30.00
N ASP A 114 2.63 -1.78 -29.84
CA ASP A 114 3.12 -3.08 -29.39
C ASP A 114 2.72 -3.31 -27.93
N ILE A 115 2.87 -2.27 -27.09
CA ILE A 115 2.41 -2.30 -25.69
C ILE A 115 0.91 -2.61 -25.62
N ALA A 116 0.07 -1.91 -26.39
CA ALA A 116 -1.37 -2.15 -26.41
C ALA A 116 -1.73 -3.58 -26.85
N LYS A 117 -0.99 -4.14 -27.81
CA LYS A 117 -1.15 -5.53 -28.26
C LYS A 117 -0.75 -6.53 -27.17
N ILE A 118 0.41 -6.33 -26.54
CA ILE A 118 0.88 -7.15 -25.41
C ILE A 118 -0.14 -7.16 -24.27
N LEU A 119 -0.69 -5.99 -23.91
CA LEU A 119 -1.73 -5.89 -22.88
C LEU A 119 -2.98 -6.69 -23.26
N THR A 120 -3.34 -6.77 -24.54
CA THR A 120 -4.45 -7.60 -25.03
C THR A 120 -4.15 -9.09 -24.84
N GLU A 121 -2.97 -9.54 -25.26
CA GLU A 121 -2.55 -10.94 -25.16
C GLU A 121 -2.45 -11.40 -23.68
N ILE A 122 -1.87 -10.57 -22.83
CA ILE A 122 -1.76 -10.85 -21.39
C ILE A 122 -3.13 -10.84 -20.72
N SER A 123 -4.05 -9.96 -21.14
CA SER A 123 -5.40 -9.95 -20.58
C SER A 123 -6.16 -11.24 -20.87
N GLN A 124 -5.92 -11.87 -22.02
CA GLN A 124 -6.48 -13.18 -22.35
C GLN A 124 -5.88 -14.29 -21.48
N LYS A 125 -4.54 -14.30 -21.31
CA LYS A 125 -3.83 -15.34 -20.52
C LYS A 125 -4.16 -15.30 -19.04
N THR A 126 -4.27 -14.11 -18.48
CA THR A 126 -4.50 -13.87 -17.04
C THR A 126 -5.98 -13.78 -16.68
N GLN A 127 -6.85 -13.58 -17.67
CA GLN A 127 -8.27 -13.23 -17.50
C GLN A 127 -8.48 -11.91 -16.73
N THR A 128 -7.50 -11.01 -16.74
CA THR A 128 -7.59 -9.70 -16.08
C THR A 128 -7.11 -8.59 -16.99
N LYS A 129 -7.75 -7.41 -16.94
CA LYS A 129 -7.39 -6.30 -17.83
C LYS A 129 -6.37 -5.38 -17.20
N HIS A 130 -5.29 -5.13 -17.95
CA HIS A 130 -4.14 -4.36 -17.49
C HIS A 130 -4.03 -3.04 -18.27
N ALA A 131 -3.69 -1.97 -17.56
CA ALA A 131 -3.32 -0.69 -18.17
C ALA A 131 -1.93 -0.26 -17.70
N VAL A 132 -1.23 0.52 -18.52
CA VAL A 132 0.04 1.15 -18.15
C VAL A 132 -0.18 2.66 -18.09
N LEU A 133 0.21 3.26 -16.97
CA LEU A 133 0.08 4.70 -16.72
C LEU A 133 1.45 5.29 -16.42
N TRP A 134 1.91 6.16 -17.32
CA TRP A 134 3.08 7.00 -17.10
C TRP A 134 2.66 8.27 -16.37
N VAL A 135 3.33 8.57 -15.27
CA VAL A 135 3.13 9.76 -14.43
C VAL A 135 4.46 10.51 -14.38
N VAL A 136 4.60 11.54 -15.21
CA VAL A 136 5.89 12.17 -15.49
C VAL A 136 5.85 13.66 -15.13
N PRO A 137 6.48 14.06 -14.02
CA PRO A 137 6.70 15.47 -13.71
C PRO A 137 7.70 16.05 -14.71
N GLU A 138 7.31 17.09 -15.45
CA GLU A 138 8.15 17.79 -16.43
C GLU A 138 8.13 19.31 -16.15
N PRO A 139 9.11 20.10 -16.66
CA PRO A 139 9.14 21.55 -16.44
C PRO A 139 7.86 22.28 -16.87
N GLN A 140 7.19 21.79 -17.92
CA GLN A 140 5.95 22.34 -18.46
C GLN A 140 4.68 21.85 -17.75
N GLY A 141 4.80 21.00 -16.72
CA GLY A 141 3.67 20.46 -15.96
C GLY A 141 3.70 18.94 -15.80
N LEU A 142 2.64 18.38 -15.21
CA LEU A 142 2.48 16.93 -15.05
C LEU A 142 1.96 16.31 -16.36
N VAL A 143 2.74 15.40 -16.94
CA VAL A 143 2.35 14.59 -18.09
C VAL A 143 1.81 13.24 -17.60
N LEU A 144 0.62 12.89 -18.07
CA LEU A 144 0.04 11.56 -17.93
C LEU A 144 -0.07 10.92 -19.31
N ALA A 145 0.33 9.66 -19.42
CA ALA A 145 0.06 8.85 -20.61
C ALA A 145 -0.54 7.51 -20.19
N LEU A 146 -1.63 7.10 -20.82
CA LEU A 146 -2.33 5.85 -20.53
C LEU A 146 -2.37 5.00 -21.80
N ILE A 147 -1.98 3.73 -21.67
CA ILE A 147 -2.23 2.70 -22.67
C ILE A 147 -3.06 1.59 -22.03
N THR A 148 -4.11 1.18 -22.74
CA THR A 148 -5.01 0.10 -22.37
C THR A 148 -5.06 -0.98 -23.48
N PRO A 149 -5.63 -2.16 -23.23
CA PRO A 149 -5.58 -3.29 -24.18
C PRO A 149 -6.20 -2.95 -25.55
N GLY A 150 -5.35 -2.95 -26.58
CA GLY A 150 -5.77 -2.77 -27.97
C GLY A 150 -6.27 -1.36 -28.32
N LYS A 151 -5.90 -0.34 -27.53
CA LYS A 151 -6.29 1.06 -27.75
C LYS A 151 -5.10 1.95 -28.05
N GLU A 152 -5.39 3.04 -28.75
CA GLU A 152 -4.44 4.12 -28.95
C GLU A 152 -4.10 4.82 -27.62
N PRO A 153 -2.88 5.35 -27.45
CA PRO A 153 -2.49 6.02 -26.23
C PRO A 153 -3.27 7.30 -25.96
N LEU A 154 -3.73 7.47 -24.72
CA LEU A 154 -4.28 8.73 -24.22
C LEU A 154 -3.19 9.55 -23.55
N GLY A 155 -2.97 10.78 -24.00
CA GLY A 155 -2.02 11.71 -23.42
C GLY A 155 -2.70 12.94 -22.80
N LEU A 156 -2.26 13.34 -21.61
CA LEU A 156 -2.77 14.50 -20.90
C LEU A 156 -1.60 15.32 -20.37
N ILE A 157 -1.67 16.64 -20.54
CA ILE A 157 -0.72 17.57 -19.93
C ILE A 157 -1.49 18.49 -18.99
N GLN A 158 -1.03 18.56 -17.74
CA GLN A 158 -1.56 19.45 -16.72
C GLN A 158 -0.54 20.57 -16.46
N PRO A 159 -0.60 21.68 -17.22
CA PRO A 159 0.46 22.69 -17.24
C PRO A 159 0.61 23.47 -15.92
N ASN A 160 -0.44 23.47 -15.10
CA ASN A 160 -0.45 24.20 -13.84
C ASN A 160 0.09 23.38 -12.66
N VAL A 161 0.47 22.12 -12.88
CA VAL A 161 1.00 21.24 -11.84
C VAL A 161 2.52 21.36 -11.81
N GLN A 162 3.03 22.14 -10.87
CA GLN A 162 4.47 22.31 -10.70
C GLN A 162 5.11 21.06 -10.09
N THR A 163 6.24 20.63 -10.66
CA THR A 163 6.99 19.44 -10.22
C THR A 163 7.35 19.49 -8.74
N GLU A 164 7.81 20.64 -8.23
CA GLU A 164 8.20 20.76 -6.82
C GLU A 164 7.02 20.64 -5.86
N THR A 165 5.86 21.22 -6.21
CA THR A 165 4.63 21.07 -5.42
C THR A 165 4.16 19.62 -5.40
N LEU A 166 4.21 18.93 -6.55
CA LEU A 166 3.81 17.53 -6.66
C LEU A 166 4.72 16.62 -5.82
N LYS A 167 6.04 16.83 -5.87
CA LYS A 167 7.02 16.11 -5.04
C LYS A 167 6.82 16.39 -3.55
N ALA A 168 6.62 17.65 -3.18
CA ALA A 168 6.35 18.03 -1.79
C ALA A 168 5.09 17.33 -1.24
N GLU A 169 4.04 17.22 -2.07
CA GLU A 169 2.81 16.52 -1.68
C GLU A 169 3.05 15.01 -1.50
N ALA A 170 3.84 14.39 -2.38
CA ALA A 170 4.22 12.98 -2.25
C ALA A 170 5.06 12.72 -0.98
N ILE A 171 6.00 13.61 -0.66
CA ILE A 171 6.80 13.57 0.57
C ILE A 171 5.89 13.73 1.79
N ASN A 172 4.97 14.70 1.78
CA ASN A 172 4.05 14.93 2.88
C ASN A 172 3.17 13.69 3.13
N LEU A 173 2.61 13.11 2.07
CA LEU A 173 1.83 11.87 2.16
C LEU A 173 2.63 10.75 2.83
N PHE A 174 3.87 10.54 2.38
CA PHE A 174 4.74 9.53 2.95
C PHE A 174 5.03 9.78 4.43
N GLN A 175 5.35 11.02 4.81
CA GLN A 175 5.64 11.40 6.21
C GLN A 175 4.42 11.18 7.11
N GLU A 176 3.23 11.58 6.67
CA GLU A 176 2.00 11.42 7.44
C GLU A 176 1.67 9.94 7.69
N ILE A 177 1.85 9.07 6.68
CA ILE A 177 1.57 7.63 6.79
C ILE A 177 2.59 6.92 7.68
N THR A 178 3.87 7.29 7.54
CA THR A 178 4.99 6.57 8.18
C THR A 178 5.28 7.01 9.61
N ASN A 179 4.70 8.12 10.05
CA ASN A 179 4.88 8.63 11.41
C ASN A 179 4.08 7.77 12.42
N PRO A 180 4.75 7.04 13.34
CA PRO A 180 4.06 6.20 14.32
C PRO A 180 3.14 6.97 15.27
N ARG A 181 3.30 8.31 15.38
CA ARG A 181 2.41 9.16 16.18
C ARG A 181 1.05 9.40 15.51
N ASN A 182 0.94 9.13 14.21
CA ASN A 182 -0.26 9.38 13.42
C ASN A 182 -1.13 8.13 13.21
N LEU A 183 -0.77 6.98 13.78
CA LEU A 183 -1.49 5.71 13.56
C LEU A 183 -2.98 5.72 13.97
N GLN A 184 -3.41 6.71 14.76
CA GLN A 184 -4.77 6.88 15.23
C GLN A 184 -5.55 8.01 14.53
N ASN A 185 -4.92 8.71 13.57
CA ASN A 185 -5.57 9.78 12.82
C ASN A 185 -5.56 9.48 11.32
N GLN A 186 -6.17 10.37 10.55
CA GLN A 186 -6.31 10.24 9.09
C GLN A 186 -5.79 11.48 8.37
N SER A 187 -4.79 12.17 8.93
CA SER A 187 -4.19 13.38 8.35
C SER A 187 -3.67 13.15 6.92
N TYR A 188 -3.19 11.94 6.63
CA TYR A 188 -2.73 11.52 5.31
C TYR A 188 -3.80 11.64 4.21
N LEU A 189 -5.10 11.63 4.55
CA LEU A 189 -6.18 11.68 3.56
C LEU A 189 -6.15 12.95 2.71
N ALA A 190 -5.77 14.09 3.29
CA ALA A 190 -5.73 15.35 2.56
C ALA A 190 -4.72 15.28 1.39
N SER A 191 -3.52 14.76 1.65
CA SER A 191 -2.50 14.55 0.62
C SER A 191 -2.87 13.43 -0.35
N ALA A 192 -3.43 12.33 0.17
CA ALA A 192 -3.88 11.21 -0.64
C ALA A 192 -4.93 11.61 -1.68
N GLN A 193 -5.86 12.50 -1.30
CA GLN A 193 -6.92 13.01 -2.18
C GLN A 193 -6.37 13.97 -3.22
N ARG A 194 -5.51 14.93 -2.82
CA ARG A 194 -4.86 15.84 -3.79
C ARG A 194 -4.07 15.07 -4.84
N LEU A 195 -3.28 14.07 -4.43
CA LEU A 195 -2.52 13.24 -5.36
C LEU A 195 -3.41 12.35 -6.22
N TYR A 196 -4.52 11.83 -5.68
CA TYR A 196 -5.51 11.11 -6.47
C TYR A 196 -6.11 12.01 -7.57
N ASP A 197 -6.47 13.24 -7.24
CA ASP A 197 -7.06 14.21 -8.17
C ASP A 197 -6.09 14.60 -9.29
N LEU A 198 -4.80 14.70 -8.97
CA LEU A 198 -3.77 15.02 -9.95
C LEU A 198 -3.42 13.82 -10.85
N ILE A 199 -3.41 12.60 -10.32
CA ILE A 199 -2.83 11.44 -11.02
C ILE A 199 -3.89 10.53 -11.62
N ILE A 200 -4.95 10.20 -10.87
CA ILE A 200 -5.91 9.15 -11.23
C ILE A 200 -7.19 9.74 -11.81
N ARG A 201 -7.73 10.80 -11.21
CA ARG A 201 -8.98 11.44 -11.64
C ARG A 201 -9.01 11.77 -13.15
N PRO A 202 -7.93 12.27 -13.78
CA PRO A 202 -7.95 12.61 -15.21
C PRO A 202 -8.12 11.41 -16.14
N VAL A 203 -7.76 10.21 -15.68
CA VAL A 203 -7.79 8.96 -16.48
C VAL A 203 -8.85 7.97 -15.99
N GLU A 204 -9.52 8.25 -14.87
CA GLU A 204 -10.44 7.33 -14.19
C GLU A 204 -11.63 6.92 -15.07
N ALA A 205 -12.17 7.84 -15.88
CA ALA A 205 -13.28 7.54 -16.78
C ALA A 205 -12.91 6.47 -17.80
N GLN A 206 -11.69 6.55 -18.37
CA GLN A 206 -11.19 5.56 -19.34
C GLN A 206 -10.95 4.20 -18.67
N LEU A 207 -10.29 4.20 -17.50
CA LEU A 207 -10.03 2.99 -16.73
C LEU A 207 -11.33 2.23 -16.40
N LYS A 208 -12.39 2.97 -16.00
CA LYS A 208 -13.71 2.41 -15.72
C LYS A 208 -14.40 1.88 -16.98
N ALA A 209 -14.44 2.67 -18.06
CA ALA A 209 -15.10 2.29 -19.31
C ALA A 209 -14.51 0.99 -19.88
N GLU A 210 -13.21 0.78 -19.71
CA GLU A 210 -12.51 -0.39 -20.22
C GLU A 210 -12.48 -1.58 -19.24
N ASN A 211 -12.99 -1.41 -18.03
CA ASN A 211 -12.98 -2.40 -16.95
C ASN A 211 -11.56 -2.86 -16.59
N ILE A 212 -10.64 -1.89 -16.47
CA ILE A 212 -9.27 -2.17 -16.02
C ILE A 212 -9.29 -2.67 -14.58
N GLN A 213 -8.49 -3.70 -14.30
CA GLN A 213 -8.36 -4.30 -12.97
C GLN A 213 -6.96 -4.12 -12.38
N THR A 214 -5.93 -4.00 -13.22
CA THR A 214 -4.54 -3.82 -12.80
C THR A 214 -3.93 -2.61 -13.48
N ILE A 215 -3.25 -1.76 -12.74
CA ILE A 215 -2.50 -0.61 -13.27
C ILE A 215 -1.01 -0.81 -13.01
N LEU A 216 -0.23 -0.78 -14.09
CA LEU A 216 1.22 -0.72 -14.07
C LEU A 216 1.64 0.74 -14.08
N PHE A 217 2.34 1.18 -13.04
CA PHE A 217 2.78 2.55 -12.90
C PHE A 217 4.23 2.72 -13.34
N CYS A 218 4.38 3.57 -14.34
CA CYS A 218 5.61 4.17 -14.78
C CYS A 218 5.73 5.53 -14.05
N LEU A 219 6.63 5.64 -13.06
CA LEU A 219 6.73 6.84 -12.22
C LEU A 219 8.02 7.64 -12.49
N GLY A 220 7.86 8.93 -12.78
CA GLY A 220 8.98 9.85 -12.96
C GLY A 220 9.74 10.17 -11.66
N ASN A 221 10.82 10.93 -11.82
CA ASN A 221 11.70 11.37 -10.73
C ASN A 221 10.91 12.04 -9.58
N GLY A 222 11.17 11.60 -8.34
CA GLY A 222 10.54 12.12 -7.13
C GLY A 222 9.17 11.52 -6.84
N LEU A 223 8.66 10.62 -7.70
CA LEU A 223 7.43 9.88 -7.48
C LEU A 223 7.63 8.37 -7.41
N ARG A 224 8.84 7.84 -7.64
CA ARG A 224 9.09 6.39 -7.74
C ARG A 224 8.74 5.63 -6.45
N THR A 225 8.77 6.33 -5.31
CA THR A 225 8.40 5.79 -3.99
C THR A 225 7.01 6.23 -3.49
N LEU A 226 6.23 6.96 -4.31
CA LEU A 226 4.89 7.43 -3.94
C LEU A 226 4.01 6.24 -3.51
N PRO A 227 3.36 6.24 -2.33
CA PRO A 227 2.52 5.13 -1.88
C PRO A 227 1.17 5.05 -2.62
N LEU A 228 1.19 4.66 -3.89
CA LEU A 228 0.02 4.63 -4.79
C LEU A 228 -1.23 3.96 -4.21
N ALA A 229 -1.06 2.91 -3.41
CA ALA A 229 -2.17 2.15 -2.81
C ALA A 229 -3.08 3.02 -1.92
N VAL A 230 -2.54 4.10 -1.32
CA VAL A 230 -3.26 4.97 -0.39
C VAL A 230 -3.89 6.19 -1.06
N LEU A 231 -3.68 6.41 -2.36
CA LEU A 231 -4.37 7.49 -3.07
C LEU A 231 -5.88 7.29 -2.90
N HIS A 232 -6.62 8.35 -2.61
CA HIS A 232 -8.00 8.23 -2.13
C HIS A 232 -8.93 9.15 -2.93
N ASP A 233 -10.04 8.64 -3.42
CA ASP A 233 -10.94 9.42 -4.28
C ASP A 233 -11.97 10.27 -3.52
N GLY A 234 -12.01 10.15 -2.20
CA GLY A 234 -13.02 10.73 -1.31
C GLY A 234 -13.87 9.67 -0.60
N GLU A 235 -13.94 8.46 -1.15
CA GLU A 235 -14.72 7.32 -0.65
C GLU A 235 -13.90 6.04 -0.48
N LYS A 236 -12.99 5.75 -1.42
CA LYS A 236 -12.20 4.52 -1.52
C LYS A 236 -10.74 4.80 -1.82
N PHE A 237 -9.88 3.94 -1.29
CA PHE A 237 -8.49 3.89 -1.68
C PHE A 237 -8.31 3.31 -3.08
N LEU A 238 -7.23 3.70 -3.77
CA LEU A 238 -6.92 3.22 -5.12
C LEU A 238 -6.76 1.70 -5.14
N ILE A 239 -6.19 1.13 -4.07
CA ILE A 239 -6.03 -0.32 -3.95
C ILE A 239 -7.35 -1.08 -3.88
N GLU A 240 -8.44 -0.45 -3.43
CA GLU A 240 -9.77 -1.07 -3.43
C GLU A 240 -10.37 -1.13 -4.85
N LYS A 241 -9.83 -0.34 -5.79
CA LYS A 241 -10.31 -0.26 -7.17
C LYS A 241 -9.46 -1.10 -8.13
N TYR A 242 -8.14 -1.06 -7.96
CA TYR A 242 -7.20 -1.69 -8.89
C TYR A 242 -6.07 -2.40 -8.16
N ALA A 243 -5.62 -3.53 -8.71
CA ALA A 243 -4.33 -4.11 -8.37
C ALA A 243 -3.20 -3.23 -8.93
N LEU A 244 -2.09 -3.13 -8.19
CA LEU A 244 -1.04 -2.15 -8.50
C LEU A 244 0.32 -2.83 -8.63
N THR A 245 1.12 -2.38 -9.59
CA THR A 245 2.56 -2.64 -9.65
C THR A 245 3.28 -1.40 -10.14
N ARG A 246 4.57 -1.29 -9.82
CA ARG A 246 5.46 -0.26 -10.37
C ARG A 246 6.43 -0.90 -11.34
N ILE A 247 6.78 -0.19 -12.40
CA ILE A 247 7.73 -0.68 -13.39
C ILE A 247 8.74 0.43 -13.73
N PRO A 248 10.05 0.10 -13.84
CA PRO A 248 11.07 1.05 -14.29
C PRO A 248 10.72 1.69 -15.62
N ALA A 249 10.38 0.85 -16.59
CA ALA A 249 9.94 1.15 -17.94
C ALA A 249 9.27 -0.15 -18.45
N PHE A 250 8.30 -0.05 -19.35
CA PHE A 250 7.63 -1.23 -19.90
C PHE A 250 8.60 -2.11 -20.71
N ASN A 251 9.54 -1.49 -21.42
CA ASN A 251 10.52 -2.18 -22.26
C ASN A 251 11.57 -2.98 -21.48
N LEU A 252 11.69 -2.72 -20.17
CA LEU A 252 12.62 -3.41 -19.26
C LEU A 252 12.00 -4.63 -18.58
N MET A 253 10.71 -4.89 -18.80
CA MET A 253 9.99 -5.98 -18.14
C MET A 253 10.19 -7.32 -18.85
N ASN A 254 10.19 -8.40 -18.07
CA ASN A 254 9.89 -9.71 -18.61
C ASN A 254 8.36 -9.87 -18.72
N LEU A 255 7.86 -9.91 -19.95
CA LEU A 255 6.42 -9.87 -20.24
C LEU A 255 5.75 -11.26 -20.23
N ASN A 256 6.52 -12.34 -20.12
CA ASN A 256 5.96 -13.68 -20.19
C ASN A 256 5.12 -14.01 -18.95
N TYR A 257 3.88 -14.43 -19.15
CA TYR A 257 3.02 -14.93 -18.09
C TYR A 257 3.32 -16.38 -17.73
N GLU A 258 3.47 -16.62 -16.44
CA GLU A 258 3.66 -17.93 -15.85
C GLU A 258 2.92 -17.96 -14.51
N SER A 259 2.10 -18.99 -14.31
CA SER A 259 1.41 -19.16 -13.03
C SER A 259 2.40 -19.61 -11.96
N VAL A 260 2.25 -19.06 -10.76
CA VAL A 260 3.07 -19.43 -9.60
C VAL A 260 2.34 -20.34 -8.61
N LYS A 261 1.12 -20.81 -8.90
CA LYS A 261 0.29 -21.56 -7.93
C LYS A 261 0.95 -22.82 -7.36
N ASP A 262 1.76 -23.50 -8.17
CA ASP A 262 2.47 -24.73 -7.81
C ASP A 262 3.98 -24.51 -7.69
N ALA A 263 4.42 -23.26 -7.58
CA ALA A 263 5.83 -22.91 -7.47
C ALA A 263 6.47 -23.47 -6.19
N LEU A 264 7.71 -23.96 -6.31
CA LEU A 264 8.54 -24.20 -5.14
C LEU A 264 9.03 -22.87 -4.58
N VAL A 265 8.90 -22.73 -3.25
CA VAL A 265 9.32 -21.56 -2.49
C VAL A 265 10.62 -21.83 -1.74
N LEU A 266 11.61 -20.96 -1.93
CA LEU A 266 12.77 -20.87 -1.06
C LEU A 266 12.55 -19.74 -0.07
N ALA A 267 12.33 -20.07 1.20
CA ALA A 267 12.15 -19.09 2.26
C ALA A 267 13.41 -19.01 3.13
N MET A 268 14.02 -17.85 3.25
CA MET A 268 15.23 -17.67 4.06
C MET A 268 15.11 -16.41 4.91
N GLY A 269 15.74 -16.38 6.08
CA GLY A 269 15.72 -15.17 6.90
C GLY A 269 16.68 -15.17 8.08
N ALA A 270 16.83 -14.01 8.71
CA ALA A 270 17.56 -13.84 9.96
C ALA A 270 16.68 -13.13 10.99
N SER A 271 16.61 -13.69 12.19
CA SER A 271 15.92 -13.12 13.35
C SER A 271 16.87 -12.45 14.33
N GLU A 272 18.14 -12.84 14.28
CA GLU A 272 19.20 -12.40 15.17
C GLU A 272 20.26 -11.61 14.38
N PHE A 273 20.80 -10.55 14.96
CA PHE A 273 21.79 -9.70 14.29
C PHE A 273 22.80 -9.14 15.29
N LYS A 274 24.05 -8.95 14.84
CA LYS A 274 25.10 -8.34 15.67
C LYS A 274 24.96 -6.82 15.78
N ASN A 275 24.61 -6.16 14.68
CA ASN A 275 24.64 -4.70 14.53
C ASN A 275 23.28 -4.12 14.11
N GLN A 276 22.20 -4.90 14.23
CA GLN A 276 20.85 -4.49 13.89
C GLN A 276 19.88 -4.97 14.97
N ASN A 277 18.67 -4.41 15.00
CA ASN A 277 17.63 -4.87 15.90
C ASN A 277 17.19 -6.30 15.54
N PRO A 278 16.92 -7.17 16.52
CA PRO A 278 16.37 -8.50 16.26
C PRO A 278 14.98 -8.39 15.61
N LEU A 279 14.64 -9.42 14.82
CA LEU A 279 13.34 -9.59 14.16
C LEU A 279 12.70 -10.90 14.65
N PRO A 280 12.10 -10.91 15.85
CA PRO A 280 11.57 -12.14 16.47
C PRO A 280 10.41 -12.77 15.69
N ALA A 281 9.75 -12.05 14.77
CA ALA A 281 8.66 -12.62 13.97
C ALA A 281 9.14 -13.47 12.79
N VAL A 282 10.39 -13.30 12.34
CA VAL A 282 10.95 -13.98 11.16
C VAL A 282 10.83 -15.51 11.22
N PRO A 283 11.18 -16.21 12.33
CA PRO A 283 11.07 -17.66 12.38
C PRO A 283 9.63 -18.12 12.16
N PHE A 284 8.66 -17.41 12.77
CA PHE A 284 7.24 -17.74 12.62
C PHE A 284 6.74 -17.41 11.22
N GLU A 285 7.14 -16.27 10.64
CA GLU A 285 6.83 -15.90 9.26
C GLU A 285 7.27 -16.97 8.25
N LEU A 286 8.51 -17.46 8.34
CA LEU A 286 8.99 -18.52 7.44
C LEU A 286 8.13 -19.79 7.56
N SER A 287 7.68 -20.12 8.77
CA SER A 287 6.83 -21.29 9.03
C SER A 287 5.41 -21.15 8.49
N THR A 288 4.87 -19.93 8.39
CA THR A 288 3.56 -19.73 7.75
C THR A 288 3.65 -19.90 6.23
N ILE A 289 4.84 -19.78 5.65
CA ILE A 289 5.06 -19.89 4.19
C ILE A 289 5.30 -21.35 3.79
N VAL A 290 6.28 -22.04 4.39
CA VAL A 290 6.68 -23.41 4.03
C VAL A 290 6.74 -24.34 5.25
N ASN A 291 6.42 -25.62 5.06
CA ASN A 291 6.39 -26.65 6.11
C ASN A 291 7.52 -27.69 5.98
N SER A 292 8.75 -27.21 5.83
CA SER A 292 9.91 -28.10 5.63
C SER A 292 11.19 -27.39 6.05
N ASP A 293 11.84 -27.96 7.06
CA ASP A 293 13.14 -27.50 7.53
C ASP A 293 14.24 -27.88 6.52
N GLY A 294 14.98 -26.88 6.06
CA GLY A 294 16.22 -27.06 5.32
C GLY A 294 17.44 -27.13 6.25
N MET A 295 17.66 -26.07 7.03
CA MET A 295 18.71 -25.96 8.06
C MET A 295 18.34 -24.87 9.06
N ASN A 296 18.15 -25.24 10.32
CA ASN A 296 17.65 -24.37 11.41
C ASN A 296 16.29 -23.71 11.11
N GLY A 297 15.58 -24.19 10.09
CA GLY A 297 14.22 -23.76 9.77
C GLY A 297 13.27 -24.18 10.89
N VAL A 298 12.56 -23.22 11.47
CA VAL A 298 11.66 -23.52 12.58
C VAL A 298 10.35 -24.07 12.04
N ILE A 299 10.04 -25.31 12.41
CA ILE A 299 8.71 -25.90 12.21
C ILE A 299 7.92 -25.62 13.49
N PHE A 300 6.91 -24.77 13.38
CA PHE A 300 5.93 -24.63 14.45
C PHE A 300 4.81 -25.64 14.20
N PRO A 301 4.50 -26.53 15.17
CA PRO A 301 3.35 -27.42 15.03
C PRO A 301 2.07 -26.57 15.03
N MET A 302 1.51 -26.32 13.85
CA MET A 302 0.18 -25.73 13.71
C MET A 302 -0.82 -26.79 14.17
N GLY A 303 -1.41 -26.59 15.35
CA GLY A 303 -2.28 -27.58 15.99
C GLY A 303 -3.42 -28.05 15.08
N ASN A 304 -3.35 -29.30 14.63
CA ASN A 304 -4.44 -30.13 14.07
C ASN A 304 -5.42 -29.46 13.08
N ARG A 305 -5.00 -28.46 12.31
CA ARG A 305 -5.81 -27.89 11.22
C ARG A 305 -4.95 -27.79 9.96
N ASP A 306 -5.18 -28.76 9.08
CA ASP A 306 -4.90 -28.76 7.65
C ASP A 306 -3.69 -27.92 7.17
N ASN A 307 -2.59 -28.61 6.82
CA ASN A 307 -1.43 -28.02 6.14
C ASN A 307 -1.76 -27.41 4.75
N SER A 308 -3.02 -27.41 4.30
CA SER A 308 -3.49 -26.85 3.01
C SER A 308 -3.10 -25.38 2.77
N GLY A 309 -2.71 -24.65 3.81
CA GLY A 309 -2.22 -23.28 3.71
C GLY A 309 -0.75 -23.15 3.25
N GLN A 310 0.12 -24.13 3.45
CA GLN A 310 1.57 -23.94 3.22
C GLN A 310 2.00 -24.27 1.78
N TRP A 311 3.09 -23.66 1.36
CA TRP A 311 3.71 -23.86 0.05
C TRP A 311 4.75 -24.99 0.10
N GLN A 312 4.94 -25.67 -1.03
CA GLN A 312 6.04 -26.62 -1.18
C GLN A 312 7.36 -25.84 -1.29
N GLY A 313 8.40 -26.29 -0.59
CA GLY A 313 9.63 -25.50 -0.51
C GLY A 313 10.61 -25.98 0.54
N LYS A 314 11.49 -25.08 0.98
CA LYS A 314 12.37 -25.25 2.15
C LYS A 314 12.60 -23.91 2.85
N SER A 315 12.72 -23.94 4.18
CA SER A 315 13.11 -22.78 4.97
C SER A 315 14.55 -22.87 5.51
N PHE A 316 15.22 -21.71 5.62
CA PHE A 316 16.56 -21.58 6.20
C PHE A 316 16.64 -20.34 7.10
N LEU A 317 17.05 -20.51 8.36
CA LEU A 317 17.10 -19.42 9.35
C LEU A 317 18.53 -19.17 9.82
N ASN A 318 18.86 -17.91 10.11
CA ASN A 318 20.13 -17.48 10.74
C ASN A 318 21.35 -18.09 10.04
N GLN A 319 22.03 -19.08 10.64
CA GLN A 319 23.20 -19.74 10.05
C GLN A 319 22.92 -20.41 8.69
N GLY A 320 21.66 -20.76 8.41
CA GLY A 320 21.22 -21.22 7.09
C GLY A 320 20.99 -20.10 6.06
N PHE A 321 20.87 -18.85 6.50
CA PHE A 321 20.62 -17.68 5.67
C PHE A 321 21.92 -16.92 5.34
N THR A 322 22.73 -17.52 4.45
CA THR A 322 23.99 -16.95 3.95
C THR A 322 23.94 -16.76 2.42
N VAL A 323 24.77 -15.84 1.92
CA VAL A 323 24.89 -15.56 0.47
C VAL A 323 25.31 -16.80 -0.31
N ASP A 324 26.27 -17.56 0.22
CA ASP A 324 26.73 -18.80 -0.40
C ASP A 324 25.64 -19.86 -0.45
N ASN A 325 24.83 -19.98 0.62
CA ASN A 325 23.75 -20.94 0.63
C ASN A 325 22.65 -20.56 -0.38
N LEU A 326 22.29 -19.27 -0.48
CA LEU A 326 21.37 -18.79 -1.51
C LEU A 326 21.87 -19.14 -2.92
N ARG A 327 23.14 -18.83 -3.22
CA ARG A 327 23.76 -19.13 -4.52
C ARG A 327 23.67 -20.61 -4.86
N ARG A 328 24.02 -21.47 -3.89
CA ARG A 328 23.95 -22.92 -4.04
C ARG A 328 22.52 -23.41 -4.28
N LEU A 329 21.55 -22.93 -3.50
CA LEU A 329 20.15 -23.40 -3.55
C LEU A 329 19.47 -23.00 -4.87
N LEU A 330 19.75 -21.81 -5.40
CA LEU A 330 19.25 -21.37 -6.70
C LEU A 330 19.81 -22.21 -7.87
N SER A 331 20.97 -22.85 -7.71
CA SER A 331 21.54 -23.74 -8.72
C SER A 331 21.05 -25.19 -8.63
N LEU A 332 20.54 -25.63 -7.47
CA LEU A 332 20.26 -27.05 -7.20
C LEU A 332 18.78 -27.43 -7.24
N SER A 333 17.88 -26.46 -7.18
CA SER A 333 16.46 -26.74 -7.02
C SER A 333 15.63 -25.77 -7.85
N PRO A 334 14.51 -26.22 -8.45
CA PRO A 334 13.75 -25.41 -9.38
C PRO A 334 12.79 -24.46 -8.66
N TYR A 335 13.30 -23.67 -7.70
CA TYR A 335 12.51 -22.64 -7.03
C TYR A 335 12.03 -21.62 -8.05
N ARG A 336 10.79 -21.13 -7.89
CA ARG A 336 10.26 -20.02 -8.70
C ARG A 336 9.87 -18.82 -7.84
N ILE A 337 9.80 -19.00 -6.52
CA ILE A 337 9.60 -17.93 -5.54
C ILE A 337 10.76 -17.97 -4.54
N VAL A 338 11.36 -16.82 -4.28
CA VAL A 338 12.39 -16.63 -3.25
C VAL A 338 11.86 -15.60 -2.26
N HIS A 339 11.91 -15.92 -0.97
CA HIS A 339 11.49 -15.04 0.11
C HIS A 339 12.64 -14.82 1.07
N LEU A 340 12.98 -13.56 1.31
CA LEU A 340 14.05 -13.14 2.19
C LEU A 340 13.47 -12.25 3.31
N ALA A 341 13.46 -12.73 4.55
CA ALA A 341 12.98 -12.02 5.73
C ALA A 341 14.14 -11.57 6.62
N THR A 342 14.42 -10.26 6.64
CA THR A 342 15.62 -9.67 7.24
C THR A 342 15.55 -8.12 7.28
N HIS A 343 16.68 -7.42 7.43
CA HIS A 343 16.82 -6.00 7.13
C HIS A 343 17.38 -5.76 5.72
N ALA A 344 16.89 -4.74 5.02
CA ALA A 344 17.56 -4.19 3.84
C ALA A 344 17.39 -2.67 3.78
N GLU A 345 18.37 -1.99 3.18
CA GLU A 345 18.35 -0.53 3.04
C GLU A 345 18.72 -0.14 1.60
N PHE A 346 17.86 0.68 0.99
CA PHE A 346 18.17 1.41 -0.24
C PHE A 346 18.72 2.79 0.12
N LYS A 347 19.98 3.01 -0.23
CA LYS A 347 20.72 4.23 0.09
C LYS A 347 20.93 5.08 -1.16
N PRO A 348 21.02 6.41 -1.01
CA PRO A 348 21.47 7.31 -2.07
C PRO A 348 22.87 6.93 -2.61
N GLY A 349 23.22 7.46 -3.76
CA GLY A 349 24.46 7.17 -4.48
C GLY A 349 24.37 5.92 -5.33
N THR A 350 25.48 5.19 -5.43
CA THR A 350 25.60 4.03 -6.31
C THR A 350 24.83 2.80 -5.77
N PRO A 351 24.47 1.83 -6.63
CA PRO A 351 23.80 0.61 -6.18
C PRO A 351 24.55 -0.12 -5.03
N GLY A 352 25.88 -0.11 -5.02
CA GLY A 352 26.71 -0.74 -3.98
C GLY A 352 26.56 -0.16 -2.56
N ASN A 353 25.97 1.03 -2.41
CA ASN A 353 25.62 1.59 -1.10
C ASN A 353 24.44 0.86 -0.45
N SER A 354 23.53 0.33 -1.27
CA SER A 354 22.34 -0.40 -0.85
C SER A 354 22.67 -1.86 -0.54
N TYR A 355 21.98 -2.47 0.43
CA TYR A 355 22.28 -3.84 0.84
C TYR A 355 21.08 -4.59 1.41
N ILE A 356 21.15 -5.92 1.33
CA ILE A 356 20.33 -6.87 2.08
C ILE A 356 21.23 -7.48 3.17
N GLN A 357 20.79 -7.43 4.42
CA GLN A 357 21.52 -8.01 5.55
C GLN A 357 21.30 -9.53 5.56
N PHE A 358 22.35 -10.30 5.29
CA PHE A 358 22.36 -11.74 5.55
C PHE A 358 22.89 -11.99 6.96
N TRP A 359 22.80 -13.23 7.43
CA TRP A 359 23.24 -13.58 8.79
C TRP A 359 24.68 -13.15 9.10
N ASN A 360 25.59 -13.39 8.15
CA ASN A 360 27.02 -13.22 8.33
C ASN A 360 27.61 -12.01 7.58
N GLU A 361 26.89 -11.42 6.64
CA GLU A 361 27.41 -10.39 5.73
C GLU A 361 26.31 -9.51 5.15
N GLN A 362 26.69 -8.44 4.45
CA GLN A 362 25.78 -7.60 3.67
C GLN A 362 25.94 -7.90 2.19
N LEU A 363 24.86 -8.36 1.55
CA LEU A 363 24.80 -8.51 0.10
C LEU A 363 24.46 -7.16 -0.53
N LYS A 364 25.36 -6.60 -1.33
CA LYS A 364 25.16 -5.31 -1.99
C LYS A 364 24.24 -5.45 -3.21
N LEU A 365 23.52 -4.38 -3.56
CA LEU A 365 22.55 -4.42 -4.67
C LEU A 365 23.23 -4.64 -6.04
N ASP A 366 24.44 -4.11 -6.25
CA ASP A 366 25.25 -4.38 -7.44
C ASP A 366 25.71 -5.85 -7.55
N GLN A 367 25.78 -6.57 -6.44
CA GLN A 367 26.12 -8.00 -6.39
C GLN A 367 24.93 -8.92 -6.72
N MET A 368 23.69 -8.40 -6.76
CA MET A 368 22.51 -9.23 -7.06
C MET A 368 22.59 -9.89 -8.43
N GLY A 369 23.30 -9.32 -9.40
CA GLY A 369 23.48 -9.92 -10.72
C GLY A 369 24.28 -11.24 -10.73
N GLN A 370 24.93 -11.62 -9.62
CA GLN A 370 25.80 -12.79 -9.55
C GLN A 370 25.06 -14.13 -9.39
N PHE A 371 23.76 -14.13 -9.05
CA PHE A 371 23.01 -15.37 -8.82
C PHE A 371 22.29 -15.83 -10.08
N ASN A 372 22.02 -17.13 -10.15
CA ASN A 372 21.31 -17.76 -11.26
C ASN A 372 19.78 -17.59 -11.12
N TRP A 373 19.29 -16.36 -11.25
CA TRP A 373 17.87 -16.03 -11.12
C TRP A 373 16.99 -16.46 -12.31
N LYS A 374 17.61 -16.87 -13.42
CA LYS A 374 16.96 -17.08 -14.71
C LYS A 374 16.85 -18.56 -15.09
N ASN A 375 17.46 -19.47 -14.33
CA ASN A 375 17.44 -20.91 -14.63
C ASN A 375 17.23 -21.79 -13.38
N PRO A 376 15.97 -22.15 -13.06
CA PRO A 376 14.75 -21.66 -13.70
C PRO A 376 14.48 -20.19 -13.36
N GLN A 377 13.62 -19.55 -14.14
CA GLN A 377 13.23 -18.16 -13.90
C GLN A 377 12.52 -18.00 -12.56
N ILE A 378 13.08 -17.16 -11.68
CA ILE A 378 12.39 -16.69 -10.48
C ILE A 378 11.30 -15.72 -10.91
N GLU A 379 10.07 -16.10 -10.61
CA GLU A 379 8.84 -15.35 -10.90
C GLU A 379 8.57 -14.28 -9.84
N LEU A 380 9.01 -14.50 -8.60
CA LEU A 380 8.81 -13.57 -7.50
C LEU A 380 9.97 -13.63 -6.49
N LEU A 381 10.61 -12.47 -6.26
CA LEU A 381 11.47 -12.23 -5.11
C LEU A 381 10.70 -11.41 -4.07
N VAL A 382 10.49 -11.95 -2.88
CA VAL A 382 9.91 -11.21 -1.76
C VAL A 382 11.03 -10.76 -0.83
N LEU A 383 11.24 -9.45 -0.72
CA LEU A 383 12.06 -8.84 0.32
C LEU A 383 11.13 -8.39 1.44
N SER A 384 10.97 -9.26 2.44
CA SER A 384 10.21 -8.99 3.66
C SER A 384 11.06 -8.16 4.64
N ALA A 385 11.62 -7.08 4.11
CA ALA A 385 12.89 -6.54 4.59
C ALA A 385 13.30 -5.29 3.80
N CYS A 386 12.66 -4.13 3.89
CA CYS A 386 13.19 -2.93 3.20
C CYS A 386 12.92 -1.61 3.94
N LYS A 387 13.87 -0.69 3.79
CA LYS A 387 13.69 0.74 3.99
C LYS A 387 14.22 1.46 2.77
N THR A 388 13.42 2.37 2.21
CA THR A 388 13.85 3.24 1.10
C THR A 388 13.97 4.69 1.58
N ALA A 389 15.01 5.39 1.15
CA ALA A 389 15.16 6.82 1.42
C ALA A 389 14.24 7.63 0.47
N VAL A 390 13.04 7.94 0.93
CA VAL A 390 12.07 8.73 0.14
C VAL A 390 12.55 10.17 -0.06
N GLY A 391 12.29 10.69 -1.26
CA GLY A 391 12.72 12.03 -1.67
C GLY A 391 14.15 12.07 -2.22
N ASP A 392 14.88 10.95 -2.19
CA ASP A 392 16.19 10.81 -2.82
C ASP A 392 16.08 10.06 -4.14
N THR A 393 16.51 10.70 -5.23
CA THR A 393 16.29 10.20 -6.58
C THR A 393 17.14 8.96 -6.90
N GLU A 394 18.29 8.80 -6.25
CA GLU A 394 19.19 7.67 -6.47
C GLU A 394 18.72 6.45 -5.68
N ALA A 395 18.29 6.63 -4.43
CA ALA A 395 17.64 5.58 -3.64
C ALA A 395 16.35 5.09 -4.31
N GLU A 396 15.57 6.00 -4.88
CA GLU A 396 14.39 5.70 -5.69
C GLU A 396 14.71 4.83 -6.93
N LEU A 397 15.82 5.09 -7.62
CA LEU A 397 16.28 4.29 -8.76
C LEU A 397 16.71 2.89 -8.31
N GLY A 398 17.48 2.79 -7.21
CA GLY A 398 17.88 1.51 -6.64
C GLY A 398 16.68 0.64 -6.25
N PHE A 399 15.67 1.25 -5.63
CA PHE A 399 14.41 0.56 -5.30
C PHE A 399 13.64 0.12 -6.55
N ALA A 400 13.35 1.05 -7.46
CA ALA A 400 12.58 0.75 -8.67
C ALA A 400 13.30 -0.26 -9.59
N GLY A 401 14.63 -0.24 -9.61
CA GLY A 401 15.45 -1.18 -10.38
C GLY A 401 15.68 -2.54 -9.72
N LEU A 402 15.15 -2.82 -8.53
CA LEU A 402 15.44 -4.05 -7.77
C LEU A 402 15.17 -5.34 -8.55
N ALA A 403 13.96 -5.47 -9.13
CA ALA A 403 13.57 -6.68 -9.85
C ALA A 403 14.47 -6.90 -11.07
N PHE A 404 14.73 -5.82 -11.80
CA PHE A 404 15.61 -5.81 -12.96
C PHE A 404 17.05 -6.19 -12.58
N GLN A 405 17.60 -5.58 -11.54
CA GLN A 405 18.95 -5.83 -11.08
C GLN A 405 19.16 -7.26 -10.60
N SER A 406 18.12 -7.83 -10.00
CA SER A 406 18.07 -9.24 -9.59
C SER A 406 17.71 -10.17 -10.75
N GLY A 407 17.37 -9.68 -11.95
CA GLY A 407 16.95 -10.53 -13.07
C GLY A 407 15.69 -11.39 -12.83
N VAL A 408 14.96 -11.11 -11.74
CA VAL A 408 13.67 -11.75 -11.42
C VAL A 408 12.56 -11.06 -12.18
N LYS A 409 11.43 -11.72 -12.42
CA LYS A 409 10.31 -11.06 -13.13
C LYS A 409 9.67 -9.97 -12.29
N THR A 410 9.59 -10.20 -10.98
CA THR A 410 8.89 -9.32 -10.04
C THR A 410 9.57 -9.37 -8.69
N ALA A 411 9.72 -8.21 -8.07
CA ALA A 411 10.10 -8.10 -6.67
C ALA A 411 8.94 -7.51 -5.86
N LEU A 412 8.67 -8.06 -4.67
CA LEU A 412 7.82 -7.46 -3.64
C LEU A 412 8.72 -6.88 -2.56
N ALA A 413 8.61 -5.59 -2.30
CA ALA A 413 9.49 -4.88 -1.36
C ALA A 413 8.72 -3.76 -0.62
N SER A 414 9.20 -3.38 0.58
CA SER A 414 8.61 -2.28 1.35
C SER A 414 9.19 -0.92 1.00
N LEU A 415 8.33 0.09 0.97
CA LEU A 415 8.65 1.49 0.71
C LEU A 415 9.30 2.18 1.92
N TRP A 416 8.96 1.75 3.15
CA TRP A 416 9.45 2.33 4.41
C TRP A 416 9.76 1.25 5.45
N TYR A 417 10.27 1.70 6.60
CA TYR A 417 10.52 0.83 7.74
C TYR A 417 9.22 0.24 8.28
N VAL A 418 9.09 -1.07 8.16
CA VAL A 418 7.89 -1.82 8.53
C VAL A 418 7.96 -2.38 9.94
N SER A 419 6.80 -2.55 10.55
CA SER A 419 6.64 -3.31 11.79
C SER A 419 6.87 -4.79 11.52
N ASP A 420 7.67 -5.45 12.36
CA ASP A 420 7.95 -6.90 12.28
C ASP A 420 6.64 -7.71 12.34
N THR A 421 5.77 -7.40 13.29
CA THR A 421 4.46 -8.06 13.45
C THR A 421 3.47 -7.74 12.33
N GLY A 422 3.46 -6.49 11.85
CA GLY A 422 2.65 -6.10 10.68
C GLY A 422 3.10 -6.81 9.40
N THR A 423 4.40 -7.03 9.26
CA THR A 423 4.99 -7.74 8.11
C THR A 423 4.64 -9.22 8.15
N LEU A 424 4.78 -9.88 9.29
CA LEU A 424 4.32 -11.26 9.50
C LEU A 424 2.85 -11.43 9.06
N ALA A 425 1.98 -10.53 9.50
CA ALA A 425 0.55 -10.57 9.15
C ALA A 425 0.32 -10.41 7.64
N LEU A 426 1.00 -9.45 7.01
CA LEU A 426 0.92 -9.21 5.58
C LEU A 426 1.44 -10.39 4.77
N MET A 427 2.59 -10.96 5.12
CA MET A 427 3.19 -12.07 4.37
C MET A 427 2.39 -13.36 4.52
N THR A 428 1.89 -13.64 5.72
CA THR A 428 0.99 -14.79 5.96
C THR A 428 -0.23 -14.72 5.05
N GLU A 429 -0.87 -13.56 4.98
CA GLU A 429 -2.05 -13.36 4.14
C GLU A 429 -1.70 -13.31 2.64
N PHE A 430 -0.59 -12.66 2.26
CA PHE A 430 -0.13 -12.59 0.88
C PHE A 430 0.11 -13.97 0.27
N TYR A 431 0.80 -14.86 0.99
CA TYR A 431 1.00 -16.23 0.53
C TYR A 431 -0.29 -17.06 0.51
N GLN A 432 -1.32 -16.69 1.28
CA GLN A 432 -2.64 -17.30 1.16
C GLN A 432 -3.36 -16.84 -0.11
N GLN A 433 -3.42 -15.53 -0.35
CA GLN A 433 -4.07 -14.96 -1.54
C GLN A 433 -3.35 -15.37 -2.83
N LEU A 434 -2.02 -15.51 -2.81
CA LEU A 434 -1.21 -15.89 -3.96
C LEU A 434 -1.53 -17.28 -4.52
N LYS A 435 -2.03 -18.20 -3.68
CA LYS A 435 -2.43 -19.55 -4.14
C LYS A 435 -3.61 -19.52 -5.09
N THR A 436 -4.52 -18.55 -4.91
CA THR A 436 -5.80 -18.52 -5.62
C THR A 436 -5.86 -17.41 -6.67
N ALA A 437 -5.18 -16.29 -6.44
CA ALA A 437 -5.20 -15.14 -7.35
C ALA A 437 -4.66 -15.49 -8.75
N SER A 438 -5.18 -14.80 -9.77
CA SER A 438 -4.72 -14.97 -11.16
C SER A 438 -3.35 -14.34 -11.40
N THR A 439 -3.05 -13.24 -10.68
CA THR A 439 -1.81 -12.48 -10.80
C THR A 439 -1.23 -12.14 -9.43
N LYS A 440 0.09 -11.91 -9.38
CA LYS A 440 0.80 -11.48 -8.17
C LYS A 440 0.24 -10.16 -7.63
N ALA A 441 -0.11 -9.22 -8.52
CA ALA A 441 -0.68 -7.94 -8.13
C ALA A 441 -2.06 -8.06 -7.47
N GLN A 442 -2.92 -8.97 -7.96
CA GLN A 442 -4.21 -9.24 -7.32
C GLN A 442 -4.05 -9.90 -5.95
N ALA A 443 -3.07 -10.80 -5.78
CA ALA A 443 -2.77 -11.40 -4.48
C ALA A 443 -2.40 -10.32 -3.44
N LEU A 444 -1.52 -9.38 -3.81
CA LEU A 444 -1.17 -8.24 -2.95
C LEU A 444 -2.37 -7.34 -2.69
N GLN A 445 -3.15 -7.01 -3.72
CA GLN A 445 -4.36 -6.19 -3.58
C GLN A 445 -5.34 -6.80 -2.58
N GLN A 446 -5.66 -8.08 -2.71
CA GLN A 446 -6.56 -8.80 -1.81
C GLN A 446 -6.04 -8.76 -0.38
N THR A 447 -4.75 -8.99 -0.18
CA THR A 447 -4.09 -8.91 1.12
C THR A 447 -4.26 -7.53 1.76
N GLN A 448 -3.96 -6.47 1.00
CA GLN A 448 -4.07 -5.09 1.47
C GLN A 448 -5.51 -4.73 1.83
N ILE A 449 -6.49 -5.18 1.05
CA ILE A 449 -7.92 -4.98 1.33
C ILE A 449 -8.34 -5.73 2.62
N GLN A 450 -7.86 -6.96 2.85
CA GLN A 450 -8.19 -7.71 4.07
C GLN A 450 -7.65 -7.01 5.32
N MET A 451 -6.41 -6.50 5.25
CA MET A 451 -5.82 -5.71 6.34
C MET A 451 -6.58 -4.40 6.55
N LEU A 452 -6.85 -3.64 5.48
CA LEU A 452 -7.62 -2.39 5.51
C LEU A 452 -8.99 -2.57 6.18
N LYS A 453 -9.67 -3.69 5.92
CA LYS A 453 -10.99 -4.02 6.52
C LYS A 453 -10.90 -4.52 7.96
N GLY A 454 -9.70 -4.69 8.52
CA GLY A 454 -9.48 -5.22 9.86
C GLY A 454 -9.74 -6.72 9.98
N ASN A 455 -9.79 -7.45 8.85
CA ASN A 455 -9.95 -8.90 8.85
C ASN A 455 -8.64 -9.62 9.23
N ILE A 456 -7.50 -8.96 8.97
CA ILE A 456 -6.19 -9.40 9.44
C ILE A 456 -5.79 -8.57 10.65
N ARG A 457 -5.64 -9.22 11.81
CA ARG A 457 -5.35 -8.52 13.07
C ARG A 457 -4.76 -9.45 14.11
N LEU A 458 -4.02 -8.88 15.05
CA LEU A 458 -3.55 -9.59 16.23
C LEU A 458 -4.57 -9.43 17.35
N GLN A 459 -5.00 -10.54 17.96
CA GLN A 459 -5.92 -10.52 19.08
C GLN A 459 -5.60 -11.68 20.02
N ARG A 460 -5.46 -11.40 21.33
CA ARG A 460 -5.28 -12.43 22.38
C ARG A 460 -4.14 -13.43 22.12
N GLY A 461 -3.02 -12.95 21.57
CA GLY A 461 -1.87 -13.81 21.22
C GLY A 461 -2.07 -14.66 19.97
N GLU A 462 -3.08 -14.35 19.14
CA GLU A 462 -3.34 -15.02 17.88
C GLU A 462 -3.29 -14.02 16.72
N LEU A 463 -2.78 -14.48 15.57
CA LEU A 463 -2.95 -13.81 14.29
C LEU A 463 -4.22 -14.36 13.63
N LEU A 464 -5.21 -13.50 13.47
CA LEU A 464 -6.40 -13.79 12.68
C LEU A 464 -6.10 -13.50 11.22
N SER A 465 -6.30 -14.50 10.36
CA SER A 465 -6.07 -14.42 8.92
C SER A 465 -7.16 -15.13 8.13
N SER A 466 -7.12 -15.08 6.80
CA SER A 466 -8.02 -15.89 5.97
C SER A 466 -7.80 -17.40 6.10
N ARG A 467 -6.67 -17.84 6.67
CA ARG A 467 -6.41 -19.25 7.04
C ARG A 467 -7.04 -19.67 8.37
N GLY A 468 -7.59 -18.72 9.12
CA GLY A 468 -8.05 -18.92 10.49
C GLY A 468 -7.10 -18.33 11.52
N GLU A 469 -7.22 -18.82 12.75
CA GLU A 469 -6.47 -18.39 13.93
C GLU A 469 -5.11 -19.10 14.00
N LEU A 470 -4.03 -18.33 14.05
CA LEU A 470 -2.67 -18.82 14.22
C LEU A 470 -2.12 -18.36 15.56
N THR A 471 -1.82 -19.30 16.46
CA THR A 471 -1.23 -18.99 17.77
C THR A 471 0.17 -18.42 17.59
N LEU A 472 0.40 -17.23 18.13
CA LEU A 472 1.68 -16.55 18.07
C LEU A 472 2.63 -17.07 19.16
N PRO A 473 3.94 -17.22 18.86
CA PRO A 473 4.96 -17.44 19.86
C PRO A 473 4.95 -16.33 20.95
N PRO A 474 5.31 -16.64 22.21
CA PRO A 474 5.31 -15.67 23.31
C PRO A 474 6.07 -14.37 23.02
N GLU A 475 7.18 -14.48 22.27
CA GLU A 475 8.04 -13.37 21.88
C GLU A 475 7.31 -12.33 21.01
N ILE A 476 6.27 -12.75 20.29
CA ILE A 476 5.44 -11.92 19.42
C ILE A 476 4.11 -11.58 20.13
N ALA A 477 3.54 -12.54 20.85
CA ALA A 477 2.23 -12.44 21.51
C ALA A 477 2.19 -11.41 22.65
N ALA A 478 3.35 -11.05 23.22
CA ALA A 478 3.46 -10.05 24.29
C ALA A 478 3.05 -8.62 23.88
N GLN A 479 2.81 -8.38 22.58
CA GLN A 479 2.39 -7.09 22.04
C GLN A 479 0.85 -7.08 21.87
N GLU A 480 0.15 -6.41 22.79
CA GLU A 480 -1.32 -6.42 22.87
C GLU A 480 -2.01 -5.82 21.61
N ASN A 481 -3.10 -6.47 21.16
CA ASN A 481 -4.13 -6.01 20.20
C ASN A 481 -3.71 -4.92 19.18
N TYR A 482 -3.06 -5.33 18.09
CA TYR A 482 -2.72 -4.41 16.99
C TYR A 482 -3.85 -4.37 15.95
N ASN A 483 -4.47 -3.19 15.82
CA ASN A 483 -5.27 -2.90 14.64
C ASN A 483 -4.33 -2.58 13.45
N LEU A 484 -4.27 -3.52 12.50
CA LEU A 484 -3.44 -3.39 11.30
C LEU A 484 -4.16 -2.68 10.13
N SER A 485 -5.34 -2.07 10.37
CA SER A 485 -6.12 -1.38 9.33
C SER A 485 -5.54 -0.04 8.89
N HIS A 486 -4.58 0.52 9.64
CA HIS A 486 -3.93 1.77 9.25
C HIS A 486 -3.01 1.55 8.02
N PRO A 487 -2.96 2.48 7.03
CA PRO A 487 -2.13 2.33 5.83
C PRO A 487 -0.64 2.12 6.09
N TYR A 488 -0.15 2.55 7.25
CA TYR A 488 1.21 2.26 7.73
C TYR A 488 1.59 0.77 7.58
N TYR A 489 0.64 -0.14 7.83
CA TYR A 489 0.86 -1.58 7.77
C TYR A 489 0.63 -2.15 6.37
N TRP A 490 -0.56 -1.91 5.80
CA TRP A 490 -0.95 -2.58 4.55
C TRP A 490 -0.38 -1.91 3.30
N ALA A 491 -0.13 -0.60 3.30
CA ALA A 491 0.35 0.10 2.11
C ALA A 491 1.87 0.11 1.95
N ALA A 492 2.60 -0.49 2.90
CA ALA A 492 4.06 -0.47 2.93
C ALA A 492 4.68 -1.23 1.76
N PHE A 493 4.05 -2.33 1.32
CA PHE A 493 4.60 -3.22 0.31
C PHE A 493 4.05 -2.93 -1.10
N THR A 494 4.92 -3.07 -2.10
CA THR A 494 4.57 -2.97 -3.51
C THR A 494 5.31 -4.00 -4.35
N LEU A 495 4.69 -4.38 -5.45
CA LEU A 495 5.36 -5.05 -6.55
C LEU A 495 6.15 -4.07 -7.42
N ILE A 496 7.26 -4.58 -7.93
CA ILE A 496 8.18 -3.93 -8.86
C ILE A 496 8.44 -4.93 -9.99
N GLY A 497 8.08 -4.58 -11.21
CA GLY A 497 8.15 -5.48 -12.37
C GLY A 497 6.79 -6.08 -12.76
N SER A 498 6.82 -7.28 -13.34
CA SER A 498 5.62 -7.89 -13.94
C SER A 498 4.53 -8.18 -12.90
N PRO A 499 3.28 -7.71 -13.06
CA PRO A 499 2.23 -7.98 -12.09
C PRO A 499 1.66 -9.39 -12.20
N TRP A 500 1.85 -10.09 -13.33
CA TRP A 500 1.25 -11.37 -13.66
C TRP A 500 2.21 -12.54 -13.45
#